data_AF-B0MIW6-F1
#
_entry.id   AF-B0MIW6-F1
#
_cell.length_a   1.000
_cell.length_b   1.000
_cell.length_c   1.000
_cell.angle_alpha   90.00
_cell.angle_beta   90.00
_cell.angle_gamma   90.00
#
_symmetry.space_group_name_H-M   'P 1'
#
loop_
_entity.id
_entity.type
_entity.pdbx_description
1 polymer ?
#
loop_
_entity_poly.entity_id
_entity_poly.type
_entity_poly.pdbx_seq_one_letter_code
_entity_poly.pdbx_strand_id
1 'polypeptide(L)'
;MEQKVKEAKLFHFKKRGNEREIISILKAVEVIKEIDKTAEVVNMGPEDFIVYLKEVTQEKKWAHYLKIAGVCLVAFFGASFSIMSYNTDVAIDDLFATVYQLVMGTPPKGPTILHLAYTAGLAIGIVIFFNHAGKIKLTDDPTPFEVQMRLYERDVNDTLMIDAGRKKEEQDVSS
;
A
#
# COMPACT_ATOMS: atom_id res chain seq x y z
N MET A 1 -18.14 37.39 -1.97
CA MET A 1 -16.75 36.90 -1.83
C MET A 1 -16.71 35.38 -2.01
N GLU A 2 -17.43 34.62 -1.18
CA GLU A 2 -17.43 33.14 -1.20
C GLU A 2 -17.68 32.51 -2.58
N GLN A 3 -18.64 33.02 -3.35
CA GLN A 3 -19.01 32.44 -4.65
C GLN A 3 -17.88 32.56 -5.68
N LYS A 4 -17.14 33.68 -5.67
CA LYS A 4 -15.96 33.89 -6.55
C LYS A 4 -14.80 32.98 -6.18
N VAL A 5 -14.61 32.72 -4.88
CA VAL A 5 -13.58 31.81 -4.37
C VAL A 5 -13.91 30.35 -4.74
N LYS A 6 -15.18 29.94 -4.64
CA LYS A 6 -15.62 28.58 -5.00
C LYS A 6 -15.44 28.25 -6.49
N GLU A 7 -15.58 29.25 -7.36
CA GLU A 7 -15.41 29.09 -8.81
C GLU A 7 -13.97 29.27 -9.28
N ALA A 8 -13.06 29.67 -8.38
CA ALA A 8 -11.67 29.90 -8.72
C ALA A 8 -10.97 28.58 -9.10
N LYS A 9 -10.28 28.61 -10.24
CA LYS A 9 -9.49 27.46 -10.69
C LYS A 9 -8.22 27.36 -9.87
N LEU A 10 -8.17 26.38 -8.98
CA LEU A 10 -7.01 26.13 -8.13
C LEU A 10 -5.84 25.47 -8.90
N PHE A 11 -6.16 24.45 -9.70
CA PHE A 11 -5.16 23.65 -10.38
C PHE A 11 -5.69 23.06 -11.68
N HIS A 12 -4.80 22.87 -12.65
CA HIS A 12 -5.11 22.27 -13.95
C HIS A 12 -4.07 21.22 -14.29
N PHE A 13 -4.52 19.97 -14.46
CA PHE A 13 -3.69 18.87 -14.93
C PHE A 13 -3.24 19.12 -16.37
N LYS A 14 -1.93 19.14 -16.61
CA LYS A 14 -1.36 19.39 -17.96
C LYS A 14 -1.46 18.18 -18.89
N LYS A 15 -1.58 16.97 -18.36
CA LYS A 15 -1.70 15.73 -19.13
C LYS A 15 -3.04 15.05 -18.87
N ARG A 16 -3.52 14.33 -19.88
CA ARG A 16 -4.59 13.33 -19.77
C ARG A 16 -3.95 12.01 -19.34
N GLY A 17 -4.33 11.52 -18.17
CA GLY A 17 -3.81 10.29 -17.59
C GLY A 17 -4.15 10.18 -16.10
N ASN A 18 -3.91 9.00 -15.52
CA ASN A 18 -4.00 8.82 -14.07
C ASN A 18 -2.82 9.53 -13.40
N GLU A 19 -3.00 10.81 -13.05
CA GLU A 19 -1.98 11.61 -12.36
C GLU A 19 -2.40 11.88 -10.91
N ARG A 20 -1.42 11.77 -10.01
CA ARG A 20 -1.51 12.13 -8.61
C ARG A 20 -0.59 13.31 -8.38
N GLU A 21 -1.15 14.44 -7.95
CA GLU A 21 -0.37 15.61 -7.56
C GLU A 21 -0.65 16.00 -6.12
N ILE A 22 0.40 16.46 -5.43
CA ILE A 22 0.32 17.01 -4.09
C ILE A 22 0.25 18.53 -4.24
N ILE A 23 -0.81 19.13 -3.72
CA ILE A 23 -1.02 20.57 -3.75
C ILE A 23 -0.94 21.09 -2.32
N SER A 24 -0.09 22.08 -2.12
CA SER A 24 -0.01 22.80 -0.86
C SER A 24 -1.15 23.79 -0.71
N ILE A 25 -1.67 23.93 0.52
CA ILE A 25 -2.68 24.91 0.89
C ILE A 25 -2.24 26.33 0.55
N LEU A 26 -0.93 26.61 0.57
CA LEU A 26 -0.38 27.91 0.19
C LEU A 26 -0.77 28.30 -1.24
N LYS A 27 -0.93 27.33 -2.15
CA LYS A 27 -1.43 27.59 -3.51
C LYS A 27 -2.88 28.06 -3.49
N ALA A 28 -3.70 27.50 -2.62
CA ALA A 28 -5.08 27.96 -2.42
C ALA A 28 -5.12 29.36 -1.78
N VAL A 29 -4.24 29.64 -0.81
CA VAL A 29 -4.12 30.97 -0.20
C VAL A 29 -3.71 32.01 -1.25
N GLU A 30 -2.77 31.69 -2.14
CA GLU A 30 -2.34 32.56 -3.24
C GLU A 30 -3.51 32.92 -4.15
N VAL A 31 -4.29 31.93 -4.61
CA VAL A 31 -5.47 32.16 -5.46
C VAL A 31 -6.54 32.99 -4.75
N ILE A 32 -6.76 32.77 -3.45
CA ILE A 32 -7.71 33.58 -2.67
C ILE A 32 -7.24 35.04 -2.58
N LYS A 33 -5.94 35.26 -2.35
CA LYS A 33 -5.35 36.61 -2.26
C LYS A 33 -5.30 37.34 -3.60
N GLU A 34 -5.26 36.63 -4.73
CA GLU A 34 -5.42 37.24 -6.06
C GLU A 34 -6.84 37.81 -6.26
N ILE A 35 -7.86 37.16 -5.68
CA ILE A 35 -9.26 37.61 -5.76
C ILE A 35 -9.52 38.77 -4.79
N ASP A 36 -8.97 38.69 -3.57
CA ASP A 36 -9.10 39.74 -2.56
C ASP A 36 -7.82 39.85 -1.71
N LYS A 37 -7.10 40.96 -1.88
CA LYS A 37 -5.84 41.24 -1.18
C LYS A 37 -6.03 41.55 0.31
N THR A 38 -7.24 41.89 0.74
CA THR A 38 -7.56 42.24 2.12
C THR A 38 -8.11 41.06 2.93
N ALA A 39 -8.32 39.91 2.28
CA ALA A 39 -8.82 38.72 2.95
C ALA A 39 -7.76 38.08 3.84
N GLU A 40 -8.10 37.85 5.10
CA GLU A 40 -7.32 37.03 6.02
C GLU A 40 -7.72 35.56 5.85
N VAL A 41 -6.75 34.69 5.58
CA VAL A 41 -6.99 33.27 5.35
C VAL A 41 -6.41 32.48 6.51
N VAL A 42 -7.29 31.79 7.24
CA VAL A 42 -6.92 30.88 8.33
C VAL A 42 -7.14 29.45 7.85
N ASN A 43 -6.06 28.66 7.76
CA ASN A 43 -6.17 27.25 7.43
C ASN A 43 -6.69 26.47 8.65
N MET A 44 -7.80 25.75 8.49
CA MET A 44 -8.34 24.84 9.51
C MET A 44 -8.12 23.35 9.17
N GLY A 45 -7.46 23.05 8.04
CA GLY A 45 -7.26 21.71 7.53
C GLY A 45 -5.78 21.34 7.32
N PRO A 46 -5.52 20.24 6.61
CA PRO A 46 -4.15 19.81 6.28
C PRO A 46 -3.39 20.87 5.48
N GLU A 47 -2.09 20.96 5.68
CA GLU A 47 -1.22 21.89 4.94
C GLU A 47 -1.01 21.46 3.48
N ASP A 48 -1.05 20.16 3.22
CA ASP A 48 -0.95 19.59 1.88
C ASP A 48 -2.09 18.59 1.66
N PHE A 49 -2.62 18.57 0.44
CA PHE A 49 -3.65 17.62 0.03
C PHE A 49 -3.31 17.02 -1.33
N ILE A 50 -3.80 15.80 -1.55
CA ILE A 50 -3.50 15.05 -2.76
C ILE A 50 -4.71 15.10 -3.69
N VAL A 51 -4.51 15.53 -4.93
CA VAL A 51 -5.53 15.53 -5.98
C VAL A 51 -5.20 14.42 -6.97
N TYR A 52 -6.17 13.52 -7.16
CA TYR A 52 -6.07 12.41 -8.10
C TYR A 52 -6.98 12.67 -9.29
N LEU A 53 -6.40 12.76 -10.49
CA LEU A 53 -7.18 12.67 -11.72
C LEU A 53 -7.26 11.19 -12.09
N LYS A 54 -8.44 10.60 -12.01
CA LYS A 54 -8.67 9.23 -12.47
C LYS A 54 -9.45 9.24 -13.76
N GLU A 55 -8.82 8.80 -14.84
CA GLU A 55 -9.56 8.53 -16.08
C GLU A 55 -10.45 7.31 -15.85
N VAL A 56 -11.75 7.48 -16.02
CA VAL A 56 -12.72 6.37 -15.93
C VAL A 56 -12.52 5.49 -17.17
N THR A 57 -11.53 4.63 -17.12
CA THR A 57 -11.35 3.58 -18.12
C THR A 57 -12.52 2.61 -17.96
N GLN A 58 -13.33 2.49 -19.01
CA GLN A 58 -14.40 1.49 -19.10
C GLN A 58 -13.74 0.11 -19.26
N GLU A 59 -13.34 -0.51 -18.13
CA GLU A 59 -12.90 -1.91 -18.16
C GLU A 59 -14.05 -2.80 -18.65
N LYS A 60 -13.72 -3.82 -19.45
CA LYS A 60 -14.69 -4.81 -19.89
C LYS A 60 -15.23 -5.55 -18.65
N LYS A 61 -16.54 -5.49 -18.43
CA LYS A 61 -17.21 -6.06 -17.23
C LYS A 61 -16.79 -7.51 -16.93
N TRP A 62 -16.60 -8.34 -17.95
CA TRP A 62 -16.20 -9.75 -17.77
C TRP A 62 -14.81 -9.91 -17.16
N ALA A 63 -13.84 -9.05 -17.52
CA ALA A 63 -12.49 -9.10 -16.98
C ALA A 63 -12.49 -8.71 -15.49
N HIS A 64 -13.34 -7.76 -15.11
CA HIS A 64 -13.55 -7.37 -13.71
C HIS A 64 -14.12 -8.53 -12.88
N TYR A 65 -15.16 -9.22 -13.38
CA TYR A 65 -15.71 -10.40 -12.70
C TYR A 65 -14.69 -11.54 -12.57
N LEU A 66 -13.86 -11.77 -13.58
CA LEU A 66 -12.80 -12.78 -13.51
C LEU A 66 -11.74 -12.42 -12.44
N LYS A 67 -11.34 -11.15 -12.34
CA LYS A 67 -10.45 -10.66 -11.27
C LYS A 67 -11.08 -10.91 -9.89
N ILE A 68 -12.34 -10.56 -9.70
CA ILE A 68 -13.07 -10.80 -8.44
C ILE A 68 -13.10 -12.29 -8.10
N ALA A 69 -13.47 -13.13 -9.06
CA ALA A 69 -13.52 -14.58 -8.86
C ALA A 69 -12.14 -15.13 -8.45
N GLY A 70 -11.06 -14.66 -9.09
CA GLY A 70 -9.69 -15.00 -8.70
C GLY A 70 -9.36 -14.61 -7.26
N VAL A 71 -9.68 -13.38 -6.86
CA VAL A 71 -9.47 -12.91 -5.47
C VAL A 71 -10.27 -13.74 -4.48
N CYS A 72 -11.54 -14.04 -4.78
CA CYS A 72 -12.38 -14.90 -3.94
C CYS A 72 -11.81 -16.32 -3.79
N LEU A 73 -11.30 -16.92 -4.86
CA LEU A 73 -10.69 -18.26 -4.79
C LEU A 73 -9.41 -18.25 -3.96
N VAL A 74 -8.52 -17.28 -4.17
CA VAL A 74 -7.29 -17.14 -3.38
C VAL A 74 -7.62 -16.94 -1.90
N ALA A 75 -8.59 -16.08 -1.58
CA ALA A 75 -9.04 -15.84 -0.21
C ALA A 75 -9.67 -17.09 0.42
N PHE A 76 -10.50 -17.82 -0.33
CA PHE A 76 -11.14 -19.05 0.13
C PHE A 76 -10.11 -20.13 0.45
N PHE A 77 -9.23 -20.47 -0.50
CA PHE A 77 -8.20 -21.48 -0.27
C PHE A 77 -7.19 -21.05 0.79
N GLY A 78 -6.83 -19.76 0.84
CA GLY A 78 -5.95 -19.22 1.88
C GLY A 78 -6.57 -19.36 3.27
N ALA A 79 -7.82 -18.95 3.44
CA ALA A 79 -8.53 -19.06 4.71
C ALA A 79 -8.73 -20.53 5.13
N SER A 80 -9.14 -21.41 4.21
CA SER A 80 -9.26 -22.84 4.48
C SER A 80 -7.93 -23.46 4.88
N PHE A 81 -6.84 -23.12 4.19
CA PHE A 81 -5.50 -23.58 4.53
C PHE A 81 -5.09 -23.10 5.93
N SER A 82 -5.26 -21.81 6.24
CA SER A 82 -4.97 -21.26 7.56
C SER A 82 -5.78 -21.90 8.68
N ILE A 83 -7.07 -22.16 8.46
CA ILE A 83 -7.92 -22.85 9.43
C ILE A 83 -7.43 -24.29 9.65
N MET A 84 -7.12 -25.02 8.58
CA MET A 84 -6.68 -26.41 8.67
C MET A 84 -5.30 -26.52 9.34
N SER A 85 -4.38 -25.60 9.05
CA SER A 85 -3.07 -25.56 9.70
C SER A 85 -3.16 -25.14 11.18
N TYR A 86 -4.07 -24.22 11.53
CA TYR A 86 -4.18 -23.71 12.89
C TYR A 86 -5.02 -24.59 13.82
N ASN A 87 -6.14 -25.14 13.32
CA ASN A 87 -7.09 -25.88 14.13
C ASN A 87 -6.59 -27.30 14.48
N THR A 88 -5.79 -27.91 13.60
CA THR A 88 -5.34 -29.29 13.78
C THR A 88 -3.96 -29.37 14.46
N ASP A 89 -3.31 -28.22 14.75
CA ASP A 89 -1.95 -28.14 15.35
C ASP A 89 -0.93 -29.10 14.70
N VAL A 90 -1.10 -29.34 13.39
CA VAL A 90 -0.24 -30.24 12.62
C VAL A 90 0.78 -29.45 11.83
N ALA A 91 1.98 -30.01 11.76
CA ALA A 91 2.99 -29.55 10.82
C ALA A 91 2.42 -29.59 9.39
N ILE A 92 2.87 -28.65 8.55
CA ILE A 92 2.49 -28.58 7.13
C ILE A 92 2.75 -29.92 6.41
N ASP A 93 3.77 -30.65 6.84
CA ASP A 93 4.11 -31.98 6.32
C ASP A 93 2.97 -32.99 6.55
N ASP A 94 2.41 -33.03 7.76
CA ASP A 94 1.30 -33.92 8.13
C ASP A 94 -0.01 -33.51 7.46
N LEU A 95 -0.22 -32.19 7.33
CA LEU A 95 -1.34 -31.60 6.61
C LEU A 95 -1.36 -32.07 5.15
N PHE A 96 -0.21 -31.96 4.47
CA PHE A 96 -0.07 -32.38 3.09
C PHE A 96 -0.09 -33.89 2.92
N ALA A 97 0.41 -34.66 3.89
CA ALA A 97 0.28 -36.11 3.88
C ALA A 97 -1.19 -36.55 3.98
N THR A 98 -1.95 -35.92 4.87
CA THR A 98 -3.38 -36.20 5.07
C THR A 98 -4.19 -35.85 3.82
N VAL A 99 -3.99 -34.66 3.25
CA VAL A 99 -4.66 -34.24 2.01
C VAL A 99 -4.28 -35.16 0.85
N TYR A 100 -3.00 -35.52 0.72
CA TYR A 100 -2.53 -36.44 -0.31
C TYR A 100 -3.19 -37.81 -0.17
N GLN A 101 -3.26 -38.36 1.03
CA GLN A 101 -3.88 -39.65 1.29
C GLN A 101 -5.39 -39.62 1.04
N LEU A 102 -6.07 -38.52 1.38
CA LEU A 102 -7.50 -38.35 1.11
C LEU A 102 -7.81 -38.34 -0.39
N VAL A 103 -6.95 -37.72 -1.20
CA VAL A 103 -7.14 -37.62 -2.65
C VAL A 103 -6.67 -38.88 -3.39
N MET A 104 -5.50 -39.41 -3.04
CA MET A 104 -4.83 -40.51 -3.75
C MET A 104 -5.15 -41.89 -3.16
N GLY A 105 -5.82 -41.95 -2.01
CA GLY A 105 -6.17 -43.20 -1.30
C GLY A 105 -4.98 -43.99 -0.74
N THR A 106 -3.75 -43.49 -0.89
CA THR A 106 -2.52 -44.16 -0.47
C THR A 106 -1.61 -43.20 0.28
N PRO A 107 -0.83 -43.69 1.26
CA PRO A 107 0.09 -42.83 2.00
C PRO A 107 1.23 -42.35 1.09
N PRO A 108 1.67 -41.09 1.26
CA PRO A 108 2.76 -40.53 0.47
C PRO A 108 4.09 -41.26 0.76
N LYS A 109 4.89 -41.50 -0.29
CA LYS A 109 6.21 -42.15 -0.20
C LYS A 109 7.39 -41.15 -0.23
N GLY A 110 7.20 -39.96 0.33
CA GLY A 110 8.20 -38.87 0.31
C GLY A 110 7.60 -37.49 -0.04
N PRO A 111 8.45 -36.48 -0.37
CA PRO A 111 7.98 -35.13 -0.68
C PRO A 111 7.02 -35.17 -1.87
N THR A 112 5.79 -34.73 -1.61
CA THR A 112 4.69 -34.83 -2.57
C THR A 112 4.68 -33.65 -3.55
N ILE A 113 3.96 -33.81 -4.67
CA ILE A 113 3.72 -32.71 -5.63
C ILE A 113 3.13 -31.47 -4.94
N LEU A 114 2.42 -31.67 -3.82
CA LEU A 114 1.79 -30.61 -3.04
C LEU A 114 2.83 -29.74 -2.32
N HIS A 115 3.91 -30.33 -1.80
CA HIS A 115 5.03 -29.57 -1.21
C HIS A 115 5.75 -28.73 -2.26
N LEU A 116 5.96 -29.28 -3.46
CA LEU A 116 6.60 -28.57 -4.55
C LEU A 116 5.75 -27.40 -5.03
N ALA A 117 4.44 -27.62 -5.20
CA ALA A 117 3.50 -26.57 -5.58
C ALA A 117 3.38 -25.50 -4.49
N TYR A 118 3.36 -25.88 -3.21
CA TYR A 118 3.31 -24.95 -2.09
C TYR A 118 4.56 -24.07 -2.01
N THR A 119 5.75 -24.65 -2.08
CA THR A 119 7.01 -23.88 -2.00
C THR A 119 7.20 -22.97 -3.21
N ALA A 120 6.91 -23.45 -4.42
CA ALA A 120 6.94 -22.63 -5.63
C ALA A 120 5.89 -21.50 -5.57
N GLY A 121 4.66 -21.82 -5.16
CA GLY A 121 3.58 -20.84 -5.01
C GLY A 121 3.88 -19.79 -3.95
N LEU A 122 4.47 -20.19 -2.81
CA LEU A 122 4.91 -19.28 -1.76
C LEU A 122 6.04 -18.38 -2.26
N ALA A 123 7.05 -18.92 -2.93
CA ALA A 123 8.15 -18.14 -3.47
C ALA A 123 7.65 -17.12 -4.51
N ILE A 124 6.81 -17.55 -5.45
CA ILE A 124 6.19 -16.66 -6.44
C ILE A 124 5.31 -15.61 -5.75
N GLY A 125 4.51 -16.02 -4.76
CA GLY A 125 3.62 -15.13 -4.00
C GLY A 125 4.39 -14.06 -3.24
N ILE A 126 5.48 -14.41 -2.55
CA ILE A 126 6.38 -13.49 -1.89
C ILE A 126 7.04 -12.57 -2.92
N VAL A 127 7.55 -13.10 -4.03
CA VAL A 127 8.16 -12.29 -5.08
C VAL A 127 7.16 -11.33 -5.71
N ILE A 128 5.88 -11.71 -5.88
CA ILE A 128 4.83 -10.83 -6.41
C ILE A 128 4.38 -9.79 -5.38
N PHE A 129 4.16 -10.21 -4.12
CA PHE A 129 3.70 -9.34 -3.04
C PHE A 129 4.76 -8.30 -2.68
N PHE A 130 6.00 -8.77 -2.55
CA PHE A 130 7.19 -7.95 -2.38
C PHE A 130 7.87 -7.68 -3.73
N ASN A 131 7.14 -7.60 -4.86
CA ASN A 131 7.70 -7.28 -6.19
C ASN A 131 8.08 -5.80 -6.32
N HIS A 132 8.93 -5.42 -5.38
CA HIS A 132 9.87 -4.33 -5.27
C HIS A 132 11.03 -4.73 -4.34
N ALA A 133 11.45 -5.99 -4.35
CA ALA A 133 12.76 -6.41 -3.80
C ALA A 133 13.87 -6.33 -4.86
N GLY A 134 13.57 -5.79 -6.06
CA GLY A 134 14.51 -5.61 -7.17
C GLY A 134 14.07 -4.50 -8.12
N LYS A 135 14.98 -4.04 -9.00
CA LYS A 135 14.91 -2.83 -9.86
C LYS A 135 13.71 -2.70 -10.84
N ILE A 136 12.73 -3.59 -10.81
CA ILE A 136 11.60 -3.61 -11.75
C ILE A 136 10.38 -2.98 -11.07
N LYS A 137 10.01 -1.76 -11.47
CA LYS A 137 8.81 -1.06 -10.98
C LYS A 137 7.58 -1.49 -11.78
N LEU A 138 6.68 -2.25 -11.16
CA LEU A 138 5.38 -2.60 -11.73
C LEU A 138 4.35 -1.45 -11.61
N THR A 139 4.54 -0.54 -10.66
CA THR A 139 3.71 0.65 -10.43
C THR A 139 4.59 1.81 -9.96
N ASP A 140 4.13 3.04 -10.15
CA ASP A 140 4.80 4.26 -9.66
C ASP A 140 4.54 4.54 -8.17
N ASP A 141 3.55 3.86 -7.58
CA ASP A 141 3.26 3.95 -6.14
C ASP A 141 4.34 3.24 -5.30
N PRO A 142 4.67 3.78 -4.10
CA PRO A 142 5.63 3.16 -3.22
C PRO A 142 5.11 1.79 -2.76
N THR A 143 6.00 0.81 -2.74
CA THR A 143 5.63 -0.56 -2.40
C THR A 143 5.48 -0.76 -0.91
N PRO A 144 4.72 -1.78 -0.47
CA PRO A 144 4.51 -2.05 0.96
C PRO A 144 5.82 -2.16 1.74
N PHE A 145 6.87 -2.70 1.12
CA PHE A 145 8.20 -2.77 1.72
C PHE A 145 8.86 -1.39 1.85
N GLU A 146 8.86 -0.57 0.79
CA GLU A 146 9.39 0.79 0.85
C GLU A 146 8.67 1.64 1.91
N VAL A 147 7.34 1.50 2.02
CA VAL A 147 6.56 2.20 3.04
C VAL A 147 6.98 1.77 4.44
N GLN A 148 7.13 0.46 4.68
CA GLN A 148 7.58 -0.05 5.99
C GLN A 148 9.01 0.39 6.31
N MET A 149 9.92 0.40 5.35
CA MET A 149 11.29 0.87 5.55
C MET A 149 11.34 2.37 5.87
N ARG A 150 10.53 3.21 5.20
CA ARG A 150 10.44 4.64 5.53
C ARG A 150 9.85 4.89 6.92
N LEU A 151 8.84 4.13 7.31
CA LEU A 151 8.29 4.20 8.68
C LEU A 151 9.35 3.80 9.70
N TYR A 152 10.05 2.69 9.45
CA TYR A 152 11.15 2.25 10.29
C TYR A 152 12.26 3.29 10.42
N GLU A 153 12.74 3.87 9.30
CA GLU A 153 13.76 4.92 9.31
C GLU A 153 13.29 6.16 10.08
N ARG A 154 12.03 6.56 9.91
CA ARG A 154 11.45 7.68 10.67
C ARG A 154 11.41 7.36 12.16
N ASP A 155 10.91 6.20 12.55
CA ASP A 155 10.78 5.82 13.96
C ASP A 155 12.16 5.70 14.63
N VAL A 156 13.19 5.26 13.90
CA VAL A 156 14.60 5.28 14.35
C VAL A 156 15.08 6.71 14.55
N ASN A 157 14.85 7.61 13.58
CA ASN A 157 15.25 9.02 13.69
C ASN A 157 14.55 9.73 14.84
N ASP A 158 13.24 9.50 15.02
CA ASP A 158 12.46 10.06 16.12
C ASP A 158 13.01 9.58 17.47
N THR A 159 13.36 8.28 17.56
CA THR A 159 13.99 7.72 18.76
C THR A 159 15.36 8.35 19.03
N LEU A 160 16.19 8.54 18.00
CA LEU A 160 17.49 9.21 18.12
C LEU A 160 17.34 10.67 18.57
N MET A 161 16.35 11.40 18.06
CA MET A 161 16.06 12.77 18.51
C MET A 161 15.65 12.80 19.99
N ILE A 162 14.75 11.92 20.42
CA ILE A 162 14.33 11.83 21.83
C ILE A 162 15.53 11.54 22.74
N ASP A 163 16.41 10.62 22.33
CA ASP A 163 17.60 10.28 23.10
C ASP A 163 18.64 11.42 23.12
N ALA A 164 18.80 12.17 22.02
CA ALA A 164 19.67 13.35 21.97
C ALA A 164 19.20 14.45 22.93
N GLY A 165 17.89 14.72 22.96
CA GLY A 165 17.28 15.66 23.91
C GLY A 165 17.47 15.23 25.37
N ARG A 166 17.37 13.91 25.64
CA ARG A 166 17.65 13.36 26.98
C ARG A 166 19.12 13.50 27.38
N LYS A 167 20.05 13.38 26.44
CA LYS A 167 21.49 13.50 26.68
C LYS A 167 21.99 14.95 26.68
N LYS A 168 21.14 15.93 26.37
CA LYS A 168 21.52 17.35 26.18
C LYS A 168 22.62 17.54 25.13
N GLU A 169 22.63 16.68 24.11
CA GLU A 169 23.55 16.77 22.97
C GLU A 169 22.98 17.66 21.84
N GLU A 170 21.84 18.30 22.09
CA GLU A 170 21.25 19.27 21.18
C GLU A 170 22.14 20.51 21.08
N GLN A 171 22.51 20.87 19.85
CA GLN A 171 23.22 22.11 19.57
C GLN A 171 22.21 23.26 19.65
N ASP A 172 22.16 23.91 20.82
CA ASP A 172 21.29 25.06 21.04
C ASP A 172 21.90 26.32 20.42
N VAL A 173 21.06 27.20 19.89
CA VAL A 173 21.55 28.46 19.31
C VAL A 173 21.96 29.36 20.47
N SER A 174 23.26 29.56 20.65
CA SER A 174 23.72 30.65 21.52
C SER A 174 23.14 31.95 20.99
N SER A 175 22.36 32.65 21.83
CA SER A 175 21.96 34.04 21.64
C SER A 175 23.11 34.94 21.22
#